data_AF-A0A0L8C5Q2-F1
#
_entry.id   AF-A0A0L8C5Q2-F1
#
_cell.length_a   1.000
_cell.length_b   1.000
_cell.length_c   1.000
_cell.angle_alpha   90.00
_cell.angle_beta   90.00
_cell.angle_gamma   90.00
#
_symmetry.space_group_name_H-M   'P 1'
#
loop_
_entity.id
_entity.type
_entity.pdbx_description
1 polymer ?
#
loop_
_entity_poly.entity_id
_entity_poly.type
_entity_poly.pdbx_seq_one_letter_code
_entity_poly.pdbx_strand_id
1 'polypeptide(L)'
;MSEEEGRYAVVGVVCATDDAPGLCTPVFRHEDGQRYFIQDFKYYNQIDGFEFIGGSVGGHFIDVLSNSVFGVGDPVQVGMLLPGGGTMISDHRRVLEYFRENAAQFVPYPFMFYQLAIMSRNQHAVFDAFGMQPIRDAIEKRRIPVVWPHNKKTHGRWTEEAVRVLGMLWEFYYSGTEIGRILGFSRNAVLSKAKRIKLPLRENPLKQGDLFESFEDYGFDEGGFQSGSFNLNGTLTVGKIHFG
;
A
#
# COMPACT_ATOMS: atom_id res chain seq x y z
N MET A 1 -18.53 -21.87 -11.93
CA MET A 1 -17.48 -22.31 -11.00
C MET A 1 -18.20 -22.93 -9.83
N SER A 2 -18.13 -24.25 -9.68
CA SER A 2 -18.72 -24.94 -8.55
C SER A 2 -17.98 -24.53 -7.28
N GLU A 3 -18.71 -24.00 -6.32
CA GLU A 3 -18.28 -23.91 -4.92
C GLU A 3 -18.06 -25.35 -4.43
N GLU A 4 -16.84 -25.87 -4.57
CA GLU A 4 -16.48 -27.10 -3.85
C GLU A 4 -16.44 -26.73 -2.36
N GLU A 5 -17.55 -26.99 -1.66
CA GLU A 5 -17.63 -27.03 -0.21
C GLU A 5 -16.53 -27.99 0.27
N GLY A 6 -15.44 -27.41 0.76
CA GLY A 6 -14.24 -28.15 1.07
C GLY A 6 -13.44 -27.44 2.15
N ARG A 7 -12.68 -28.23 2.89
CA ARG A 7 -11.75 -27.79 3.91
C ARG A 7 -10.35 -27.79 3.28
N TYR A 8 -9.63 -26.70 3.47
CA TYR A 8 -8.35 -26.44 2.82
C TYR A 8 -7.27 -26.19 3.87
N ALA A 9 -6.29 -27.09 3.96
CA ALA A 9 -5.17 -26.94 4.86
C ALA A 9 -4.13 -26.00 4.25
N VAL A 10 -3.60 -25.07 5.05
CA VAL A 10 -2.45 -24.26 4.62
C VAL A 10 -1.20 -25.13 4.62
N VAL A 11 -0.49 -25.16 3.49
CA VAL A 11 0.71 -26.00 3.32
C VAL A 11 1.99 -25.19 3.13
N GLY A 12 1.87 -23.89 2.85
CA GLY A 12 3.04 -23.03 2.64
C GLY A 12 2.67 -21.64 2.17
N VAL A 13 3.68 -20.90 1.74
CA VAL A 13 3.54 -19.59 1.12
C VAL A 13 4.39 -19.51 -0.15
N VAL A 14 3.95 -18.70 -1.12
CA VAL A 14 4.77 -18.29 -2.26
C VAL A 14 5.15 -16.83 -2.08
N CYS A 15 6.46 -16.56 -2.02
CA CYS A 15 7.00 -15.22 -1.89
C CYS A 15 7.55 -14.73 -3.23
N ALA A 16 7.63 -13.41 -3.39
CA ALA A 16 8.26 -12.81 -4.58
C ALA A 16 9.78 -13.04 -4.61
N THR A 17 10.42 -13.06 -3.44
CA THR A 17 11.83 -13.40 -3.22
C THR A 17 11.96 -14.21 -1.91
N ASP A 18 13.10 -14.86 -1.70
CA ASP A 18 13.43 -15.62 -0.48
C ASP A 18 14.52 -14.96 0.38
N ASP A 19 15.08 -13.84 -0.07
CA ASP A 19 16.22 -13.15 0.54
C ASP A 19 15.84 -11.88 1.34
N ALA A 20 14.57 -11.47 1.28
CA ALA A 20 14.07 -10.27 1.95
C ALA A 20 12.67 -10.49 2.52
N PRO A 21 12.33 -9.84 3.66
CA PRO A 21 10.98 -9.90 4.20
C PRO A 21 9.99 -9.29 3.22
N GLY A 22 8.83 -9.92 3.10
CA GLY A 22 7.84 -9.59 2.08
C GLY A 22 6.50 -10.22 2.39
N LEU A 23 5.45 -9.64 1.81
CA LEU A 23 4.15 -10.31 1.78
C LEU A 23 4.19 -11.47 0.80
N CYS A 24 3.60 -12.58 1.19
CA CYS A 24 3.56 -13.82 0.44
C CYS A 24 2.11 -14.31 0.30
N THR A 25 1.85 -15.08 -0.74
CA THR A 25 0.54 -15.67 -1.00
C THR A 25 0.46 -17.02 -0.29
N PRO A 26 -0.46 -17.21 0.68
CA PRO A 26 -0.67 -18.53 1.27
C PRO A 26 -1.14 -19.54 0.22
N VAL A 27 -0.60 -20.75 0.32
CA VAL A 27 -0.97 -21.88 -0.52
C VAL A 27 -1.70 -22.90 0.33
N PHE A 28 -2.77 -23.42 -0.23
CA PHE A 28 -3.64 -24.38 0.41
C PHE A 28 -3.66 -25.69 -0.35
N ARG A 29 -4.03 -26.75 0.35
CA ARG A 29 -4.29 -28.08 -0.22
C ARG A 29 -5.64 -28.57 0.29
N HIS A 30 -6.45 -29.11 -0.60
CA HIS A 30 -7.72 -29.73 -0.25
C HIS A 30 -7.49 -31.10 0.42
N GLU A 31 -8.44 -31.56 1.23
CA GLU A 31 -8.33 -32.81 2.02
C GLU A 31 -8.09 -34.08 1.18
N ASP A 32 -8.48 -34.08 -0.10
CA ASP A 32 -8.27 -35.19 -1.04
C ASP A 32 -6.80 -35.34 -1.50
N GLY A 33 -5.96 -34.34 -1.27
CA GLY A 33 -4.53 -34.36 -1.53
C GLY A 33 -4.12 -34.20 -3.01
N GLN A 34 -2.88 -33.73 -3.22
CA GLN A 34 -2.20 -33.50 -4.51
C GLN A 34 -2.53 -32.22 -5.30
N ARG A 35 -3.58 -31.47 -4.94
CA ARG A 35 -3.94 -30.21 -5.62
C ARG A 35 -3.61 -29.00 -4.77
N TYR A 36 -3.00 -27.99 -5.37
CA TYR A 36 -2.72 -26.72 -4.71
C TYR A 36 -3.73 -25.66 -5.10
N PHE A 37 -4.08 -24.83 -4.13
CA PHE A 37 -5.07 -23.77 -4.26
C PHE A 37 -4.55 -22.48 -3.66
N ILE A 38 -5.06 -21.37 -4.17
CA ILE A 38 -5.00 -20.07 -3.51
C ILE A 38 -6.43 -19.68 -3.11
N GLN A 39 -6.57 -18.93 -2.03
CA GLN A 39 -7.88 -18.36 -1.67
C GLN A 39 -8.27 -17.24 -2.65
N ASP A 40 -9.54 -17.16 -3.00
CA ASP A 40 -10.20 -16.02 -3.65
C ASP A 40 -10.97 -15.23 -2.59
N PHE A 41 -11.12 -13.92 -2.78
CA PHE A 41 -11.81 -13.05 -1.83
C PHE A 41 -12.34 -11.78 -2.49
N LYS A 42 -13.54 -11.35 -2.10
CA LYS A 42 -14.06 -10.01 -2.36
C LYS A 42 -14.01 -9.19 -1.08
N TYR A 43 -13.64 -7.93 -1.21
CA TYR A 43 -13.63 -6.96 -0.10
C TYR A 43 -12.69 -7.30 1.08
N TYR A 44 -11.65 -8.11 0.86
CA TYR A 44 -10.48 -8.34 1.73
C TYR A 44 -10.70 -8.99 3.10
N ASN A 45 -11.92 -9.38 3.46
CA ASN A 45 -12.19 -9.80 4.84
C ASN A 45 -12.52 -11.28 4.99
N GLN A 46 -13.10 -11.90 3.97
CA GLN A 46 -13.51 -13.30 4.00
C GLN A 46 -13.11 -14.01 2.72
N ILE A 47 -12.82 -15.30 2.84
CA ILE A 47 -12.54 -16.19 1.73
C ILE A 47 -13.86 -16.45 1.00
N ASP A 48 -13.91 -16.13 -0.28
CA ASP A 48 -15.07 -16.38 -1.14
C ASP A 48 -14.97 -17.71 -1.89
N GLY A 49 -13.75 -18.26 -1.99
CA GLY A 49 -13.50 -19.49 -2.71
C GLY A 49 -12.04 -19.89 -2.68
N PHE A 50 -11.73 -21.00 -3.33
CA PHE A 50 -10.37 -21.46 -3.55
C PHE A 50 -10.17 -21.72 -5.04
N GLU A 51 -9.16 -21.08 -5.63
CA GLU A 51 -8.79 -21.24 -7.02
C GLU A 51 -7.67 -22.27 -7.14
N PHE A 52 -7.87 -23.28 -7.97
CA PHE A 52 -6.86 -24.30 -8.27
C PHE A 52 -5.72 -23.70 -9.09
N ILE A 53 -4.48 -23.88 -8.62
CA ILE A 53 -3.28 -23.34 -9.27
C ILE A 53 -2.37 -24.42 -9.90
N GLY A 54 -2.65 -25.70 -9.66
CA GLY A 54 -1.90 -26.81 -10.26
C GLY A 54 -1.56 -27.95 -9.30
N GLY A 55 -0.90 -28.98 -9.84
CA GLY A 55 -0.35 -30.11 -9.07
C GLY A 55 1.06 -29.86 -8.50
N SER A 56 1.66 -28.71 -8.82
CA SER A 56 2.94 -28.26 -8.28
C SER A 56 2.93 -26.74 -8.15
N VAL A 57 3.73 -26.21 -7.24
CA VAL A 57 3.88 -24.76 -7.01
C VAL A 57 5.29 -24.38 -7.42
N GLY A 58 5.42 -23.50 -8.42
CA GLY A 58 6.70 -22.93 -8.82
C GLY A 58 7.08 -21.70 -7.98
N GLY A 59 8.23 -21.11 -8.28
CA GLY A 59 8.73 -19.91 -7.60
C GLY A 59 9.34 -20.18 -6.22
N HIS A 60 9.43 -19.14 -5.39
CA HIS A 60 9.95 -19.23 -4.02
C HIS A 60 8.86 -19.74 -3.08
N PHE A 61 8.57 -21.04 -3.17
CA PHE A 61 7.63 -21.73 -2.29
C PHE A 61 8.35 -22.15 -0.99
N ILE A 62 7.75 -21.79 0.15
CA ILE A 62 8.24 -22.13 1.48
C ILE A 62 7.19 -23.01 2.16
N ASP A 63 7.56 -24.26 2.43
CA ASP A 63 6.72 -25.20 3.17
C ASP A 63 6.48 -24.70 4.60
N VAL A 64 5.23 -24.77 5.05
CA VAL A 64 4.85 -24.41 6.41
C VAL A 64 4.07 -25.57 7.02
N LEU A 65 4.57 -26.07 8.14
CA LEU A 65 3.85 -27.05 8.96
C LEU A 65 2.74 -26.33 9.73
N SER A 66 1.52 -26.42 9.21
CA SER A 66 0.32 -25.84 9.82
C SER A 66 -0.76 -26.90 9.95
N ASN A 67 -1.42 -26.93 11.11
CA ASN A 67 -2.62 -27.74 11.33
C ASN A 67 -3.91 -26.92 11.10
N SER A 68 -3.78 -25.70 10.58
CA SER A 68 -4.90 -24.80 10.34
C SER A 68 -5.60 -25.13 9.04
N VAL A 69 -6.92 -25.22 9.11
CA VAL A 69 -7.80 -25.57 7.98
C VAL A 69 -8.84 -24.47 7.81
N PHE A 70 -9.07 -24.09 6.57
CA PHE A 70 -9.92 -22.95 6.19
C PHE A 70 -10.99 -23.38 5.20
N GLY A 71 -12.10 -22.65 5.17
CA GLY A 71 -13.19 -22.80 4.21
C GLY A 71 -13.72 -21.44 3.77
N VAL A 72 -14.70 -21.46 2.87
CA VAL A 72 -15.44 -20.26 2.46
C VAL A 72 -16.08 -19.61 3.70
N GLY A 73 -15.96 -18.28 3.80
CA GLY A 73 -16.42 -17.47 4.93
C GLY A 73 -15.39 -17.25 6.04
N ASP A 74 -14.31 -18.04 6.08
CA ASP A 74 -13.21 -17.82 7.03
C ASP A 74 -12.41 -16.54 6.68
N PRO A 75 -11.67 -15.96 7.63
CA PRO A 75 -10.84 -14.79 7.34
C PRO A 75 -9.78 -15.06 6.27
N VAL A 76 -9.56 -14.08 5.38
CA VAL A 76 -8.49 -14.11 4.38
C VAL A 76 -7.13 -14.20 5.09
N GLN A 77 -6.32 -15.18 4.70
CA GLN A 77 -4.98 -15.36 5.23
C GLN A 77 -3.94 -14.58 4.43
N VAL A 78 -2.87 -14.14 5.06
CA VAL A 78 -1.75 -13.46 4.42
C VAL A 78 -0.48 -14.12 4.91
N GLY A 79 0.39 -14.49 3.97
CA GLY A 79 1.72 -15.00 4.25
C GLY A 79 2.69 -13.84 4.39
N MET A 80 3.71 -14.02 5.22
CA MET A 80 4.76 -13.02 5.37
C MET A 80 6.09 -13.70 5.69
N LEU A 81 7.10 -13.39 4.88
CA LEU A 81 8.49 -13.68 5.24
C LEU A 81 8.97 -12.59 6.21
N LEU A 82 9.43 -12.99 7.39
CA LEU A 82 9.85 -12.12 8.47
C LEU A 82 11.34 -11.77 8.35
N PRO A 83 11.77 -10.62 8.91
CA PRO A 83 13.18 -10.37 9.14
C PRO A 83 13.81 -11.55 9.90
N GLY A 84 14.88 -12.13 9.36
CA GLY A 84 15.51 -13.33 9.92
C GLY A 84 15.02 -14.67 9.35
N GLY A 85 14.14 -14.66 8.34
CA GLY A 85 13.81 -15.85 7.54
C GLY A 85 12.65 -16.71 8.07
N GLY A 86 12.04 -16.34 9.19
CA GLY A 86 10.81 -17.00 9.66
C GLY A 86 9.61 -16.70 8.78
N THR A 87 8.60 -17.56 8.79
CA THR A 87 7.34 -17.33 8.05
C THR A 87 6.17 -17.17 9.01
N MET A 88 5.33 -16.18 8.76
CA MET A 88 4.05 -15.99 9.45
C MET A 88 2.91 -16.19 8.44
N ILE A 89 1.87 -16.90 8.85
CA ILE A 89 0.59 -16.96 8.13
C ILE A 89 -0.51 -16.58 9.10
N SER A 90 -1.22 -15.50 8.81
CA SER A 90 -2.29 -15.01 9.66
C SER A 90 -3.27 -14.14 8.90
N ASP A 91 -4.37 -13.76 9.54
CA ASP A 91 -5.26 -12.74 8.99
C ASP A 91 -4.55 -11.37 8.89
N HIS A 92 -5.05 -10.52 8.00
CA HIS A 92 -4.47 -9.21 7.75
C HIS A 92 -4.36 -8.34 9.02
N ARG A 93 -5.30 -8.45 9.97
CA ARG A 93 -5.25 -7.66 11.21
C ARG A 93 -4.05 -8.07 12.06
N ARG A 94 -3.81 -9.37 12.24
CA ARG A 94 -2.68 -9.89 13.01
C ARG A 94 -1.33 -9.54 12.37
N VAL A 95 -1.23 -9.56 11.04
CA VAL A 95 -0.01 -9.11 10.33
C VAL A 95 0.30 -7.65 10.66
N LEU A 96 -0.73 -6.79 10.64
CA LEU A 96 -0.55 -5.37 10.96
C LEU A 96 -0.29 -5.11 12.45
N GLU A 97 -0.87 -5.91 13.35
CA GLU A 97 -0.56 -5.89 14.79
C GLU A 97 0.91 -6.25 15.01
N TYR A 98 1.39 -7.33 14.40
CA TYR A 98 2.81 -7.73 14.44
C TYR A 98 3.73 -6.60 13.98
N PHE A 99 3.42 -5.95 12.85
CA PHE A 99 4.20 -4.81 12.37
C PHE A 99 4.24 -3.66 13.37
N ARG A 100 3.12 -3.31 14.01
CA ARG A 100 3.08 -2.21 15.00
C ARG A 100 3.96 -2.50 16.20
N GLU A 101 4.02 -3.76 16.63
CA GLU A 101 4.82 -4.19 17.77
C GLU A 101 6.31 -4.36 17.41
N ASN A 102 6.62 -4.64 16.14
CA ASN A 102 7.97 -5.01 15.69
C ASN A 102 8.53 -4.10 14.58
N ALA A 103 8.00 -2.88 14.42
CA ALA A 103 8.33 -1.98 13.31
C ALA A 103 9.84 -1.76 13.11
N ALA A 104 10.60 -1.71 14.21
CA ALA A 104 12.05 -1.53 14.19
C ALA A 104 12.78 -2.62 13.38
N GLN A 105 12.28 -3.87 13.37
CA GLN A 105 12.87 -4.97 12.62
C GLN A 105 12.77 -4.78 11.10
N PHE A 106 11.85 -3.93 10.65
CA PHE A 106 11.60 -3.66 9.22
C PHE A 106 12.38 -2.45 8.69
N VAL A 107 13.02 -1.66 9.56
CA VAL A 107 13.81 -0.47 9.15
C VAL A 107 14.91 -0.80 8.11
N PRO A 108 15.64 -1.92 8.20
CA PRO A 108 16.60 -2.30 7.16
C PRO A 108 15.97 -2.59 5.77
N TYR A 109 14.65 -2.72 5.72
CA TYR A 109 13.86 -3.09 4.54
C TYR A 109 12.87 -1.97 4.20
N PRO A 110 13.36 -0.81 3.70
CA PRO A 110 12.59 0.43 3.65
C PRO A 110 11.29 0.31 2.87
N PHE A 111 11.28 -0.42 1.74
CA PHE A 111 10.07 -0.61 0.93
C PHE A 111 9.03 -1.46 1.64
N MET A 112 9.46 -2.50 2.36
CA MET A 112 8.56 -3.34 3.15
C MET A 112 8.01 -2.55 4.35
N PHE A 113 8.86 -1.78 5.03
CA PHE A 113 8.45 -0.87 6.10
C PHE A 113 7.42 0.15 5.61
N TYR A 114 7.66 0.80 4.46
CA TYR A 114 6.74 1.76 3.86
C TYR A 114 5.39 1.11 3.52
N GLN A 115 5.40 -0.08 2.89
CA GLN A 115 4.19 -0.81 2.54
C GLN A 115 3.36 -1.15 3.78
N LEU A 116 3.98 -1.71 4.82
CA LEU A 116 3.31 -2.04 6.09
C LEU A 116 2.82 -0.79 6.83
N ALA A 117 3.56 0.32 6.76
CA ALA A 117 3.14 1.60 7.33
C ALA A 117 1.85 2.12 6.67
N ILE A 118 1.75 2.05 5.34
CA ILE A 118 0.53 2.41 4.60
C ILE A 118 -0.62 1.46 4.97
N MET A 119 -0.39 0.15 4.91
CA MET A 119 -1.43 -0.85 5.17
C MET A 119 -1.97 -0.76 6.60
N SER A 120 -1.09 -0.50 7.57
CA SER A 120 -1.47 -0.31 8.98
C SER A 120 -2.14 1.04 9.26
N ARG A 121 -2.19 1.93 8.26
CA ARG A 121 -2.63 3.34 8.35
C ARG A 121 -1.93 4.10 9.48
N ASN A 122 -0.67 3.75 9.75
CA ASN A 122 0.13 4.37 10.80
C ASN A 122 0.85 5.60 10.24
N GLN A 123 0.29 6.79 10.47
CA GLN A 123 0.86 8.04 9.97
C GLN A 123 2.30 8.30 10.45
N HIS A 124 2.62 7.92 11.69
CA HIS A 124 3.98 8.08 12.23
C HIS A 124 4.96 7.20 11.46
N ALA A 125 4.64 5.92 11.27
CA ALA A 125 5.48 5.02 10.49
C ALA A 125 5.59 5.46 9.01
N VAL A 126 4.52 5.98 8.40
CA VAL A 126 4.61 6.53 7.03
C VAL A 126 5.55 7.73 6.99
N PHE A 127 5.49 8.59 8.00
CA PHE A 127 6.39 9.73 8.13
C PHE A 127 7.85 9.30 8.35
N ASP A 128 8.09 8.31 9.20
CA ASP A 128 9.42 7.71 9.38
C ASP A 128 9.95 7.13 8.07
N ALA A 129 9.10 6.45 7.30
CA ALA A 129 9.45 5.90 6.00
C ALA A 129 9.84 6.99 5.00
N PHE A 130 9.15 8.13 4.99
CA PHE A 130 9.55 9.30 4.19
C PHE A 130 10.89 9.91 4.60
N GLY A 131 11.37 9.62 5.81
CA GLY A 131 12.73 9.97 6.24
C GLY A 131 13.82 9.06 5.66
N MET A 132 13.46 7.88 5.14
CA MET A 132 14.42 6.91 4.61
C MET A 132 14.83 7.29 3.17
N GLN A 133 16.14 7.42 2.93
CA GLN A 133 16.67 7.84 1.63
C GLN A 133 16.16 6.98 0.45
N PRO A 134 16.11 5.62 0.52
CA PRO A 134 15.61 4.82 -0.59
C PRO A 134 14.13 5.10 -0.93
N ILE A 135 13.31 5.45 0.07
CA ILE A 135 11.91 5.83 -0.13
C ILE A 135 11.82 7.22 -0.74
N ARG A 136 12.59 8.19 -0.22
CA ARG A 136 12.65 9.55 -0.80
C ARG A 136 13.02 9.51 -2.28
N ASP A 137 14.09 8.81 -2.62
CA ASP A 137 14.55 8.66 -4.00
C ASP A 137 13.49 8.02 -4.90
N ALA A 138 12.79 7.01 -4.39
CA ALA A 138 11.74 6.33 -5.14
C ALA A 138 10.51 7.22 -5.35
N ILE A 139 10.13 8.03 -4.35
CA ILE A 139 9.05 9.02 -4.46
C ILE A 139 9.42 10.11 -5.46
N GLU A 140 10.61 10.70 -5.31
CA GLU A 140 11.12 11.74 -6.21
C GLU A 140 11.12 11.27 -7.66
N LYS A 141 11.59 10.04 -7.91
CA LYS A 141 11.61 9.40 -9.23
C LYS A 141 10.26 8.82 -9.67
N ARG A 142 9.18 9.04 -8.91
CA ARG A 142 7.82 8.54 -9.17
C ARG A 142 7.72 7.01 -9.35
N ARG A 143 8.64 6.25 -8.75
CA ARG A 143 8.67 4.78 -8.81
C ARG A 143 7.68 4.13 -7.86
N ILE A 144 7.26 4.85 -6.82
CA ILE A 144 6.24 4.42 -5.88
C ILE A 144 5.19 5.52 -5.69
N PRO A 145 3.92 5.16 -5.46
CA PRO A 145 2.90 6.13 -5.14
C PRO A 145 3.11 6.68 -3.73
N VAL A 146 2.81 7.96 -3.54
CA VAL A 146 2.73 8.57 -2.21
C VAL A 146 1.31 8.37 -1.70
N VAL A 147 1.18 7.67 -0.58
CA VAL A 147 -0.09 7.49 0.11
C VAL A 147 0.01 8.11 1.49
N TRP A 148 -0.87 9.07 1.78
CA TRP A 148 -0.98 9.66 3.11
C TRP A 148 -2.24 9.11 3.80
N PRO A 149 -2.09 8.31 4.87
CA PRO A 149 -3.26 7.81 5.58
C PRO A 149 -4.03 8.98 6.18
N HIS A 150 -5.31 9.13 5.83
CA HIS A 150 -6.15 10.16 6.44
C HIS A 150 -6.75 9.66 7.75
N ASN A 151 -6.60 10.45 8.81
CA ASN A 151 -7.32 10.25 10.06
C ASN A 151 -8.59 11.13 10.05
N LYS A 152 -9.76 10.55 10.39
CA LYS A 152 -11.03 11.29 10.47
C LYS A 152 -10.93 12.54 11.37
N LYS A 153 -10.11 12.50 12.43
CA LYS A 153 -9.91 13.62 13.36
C LYS A 153 -9.11 14.78 12.74
N THR A 154 -8.25 14.50 11.78
CA THR A 154 -7.33 15.48 11.18
C THR A 154 -7.63 15.77 9.70
N HIS A 155 -8.66 15.12 9.14
CA HIS A 155 -9.07 15.31 7.75
C HIS A 155 -9.36 16.79 7.47
N GLY A 156 -8.75 17.33 6.41
CA GLY A 156 -8.90 18.74 6.03
C GLY A 156 -8.26 19.75 6.99
N ARG A 157 -7.42 19.32 7.95
CA ARG A 157 -6.70 20.21 8.88
C ARG A 157 -5.20 20.15 8.63
N TRP A 158 -4.57 21.33 8.54
CA TRP A 158 -3.11 21.45 8.40
C TRP A 158 -2.42 21.11 9.73
N THR A 159 -2.10 19.84 9.95
CA THR A 159 -1.23 19.41 11.06
C THR A 159 0.24 19.66 10.72
N GLU A 160 1.12 19.57 11.70
CA GLU A 160 2.57 19.71 11.48
C GLU A 160 3.08 18.65 10.50
N GLU A 161 2.62 17.40 10.62
CA GLU A 161 2.98 16.31 9.71
C GLU A 161 2.50 16.60 8.29
N ALA A 162 1.26 17.07 8.12
CA ALA A 162 0.74 17.44 6.80
C ALA A 162 1.54 18.59 6.16
N VAL A 163 2.01 19.55 6.96
CA VAL A 163 2.87 20.65 6.48
C VAL A 163 4.26 20.13 6.08
N ARG A 164 4.83 19.18 6.82
CA ARG A 164 6.12 18.57 6.47
C ARG A 164 6.02 17.73 5.20
N VAL A 165 4.97 16.94 5.05
CA VAL A 165 4.71 16.18 3.82
C VAL A 165 4.46 17.12 2.63
N LEU A 166 3.73 18.22 2.83
CA LEU A 166 3.61 19.28 1.83
C LEU A 166 4.99 19.78 1.39
N GLY A 167 5.88 20.12 2.33
CA GLY A 167 7.22 20.58 2.02
C GLY A 167 8.03 19.58 1.19
N MET A 168 8.01 18.30 1.59
CA MET A 168 8.68 17.22 0.86
C MET A 168 8.11 17.03 -0.55
N LEU A 169 6.79 16.96 -0.71
CA LEU A 169 6.17 16.82 -2.03
C LEU A 169 6.40 18.05 -2.90
N TRP A 170 6.50 19.22 -2.27
CA TRP A 170 6.83 20.45 -2.97
C TRP A 170 8.23 20.42 -3.56
N GLU A 171 9.21 19.99 -2.74
CA GLU A 171 10.61 19.75 -3.11
C GLU A 171 10.72 18.75 -4.26
N PHE A 172 9.93 17.66 -4.23
CA PHE A 172 9.84 16.66 -5.30
C PHE A 172 8.97 17.07 -6.50
N TYR A 173 8.69 18.36 -6.65
CA TYR A 173 7.97 18.93 -7.79
C TYR A 173 6.53 18.41 -8.04
N TYR A 174 5.84 17.82 -7.05
CA TYR A 174 4.42 17.43 -7.16
C TYR A 174 3.49 18.64 -7.32
N SER A 175 2.66 18.70 -8.35
CA SER A 175 1.73 19.83 -8.55
C SER A 175 0.79 20.05 -7.35
N GLY A 176 0.30 21.28 -7.17
CA GLY A 176 -0.64 21.60 -6.09
C GLY A 176 -1.91 20.73 -6.12
N THR A 177 -2.33 20.30 -7.30
CA THR A 177 -3.44 19.34 -7.49
C THR A 177 -3.08 17.94 -6.99
N GLU A 178 -1.90 17.41 -7.34
CA GLU A 178 -1.45 16.10 -6.86
C GLU A 178 -1.28 16.11 -5.34
N ILE A 179 -0.64 17.14 -4.80
CA ILE A 179 -0.48 17.30 -3.35
C ILE A 179 -1.85 17.38 -2.67
N GLY A 180 -2.80 18.11 -3.25
CA GLY A 180 -4.16 18.21 -2.74
C GLY A 180 -4.85 16.84 -2.67
N ARG A 181 -4.74 16.03 -3.72
CA ARG A 181 -5.27 14.66 -3.75
C ARG A 181 -4.62 13.76 -2.70
N ILE A 182 -3.30 13.86 -2.53
CA ILE A 182 -2.56 13.06 -1.55
C ILE A 182 -2.93 13.47 -0.10
N LEU A 183 -3.01 14.77 0.18
CA LEU A 183 -3.19 15.28 1.53
C LEU A 183 -4.66 15.52 1.93
N GLY A 184 -5.60 15.38 0.99
CA GLY A 184 -7.03 15.60 1.24
C GLY A 184 -7.40 17.09 1.30
N PHE A 185 -6.75 17.92 0.49
CA PHE A 185 -7.00 19.36 0.39
C PHE A 185 -7.33 19.77 -1.05
N SER A 186 -7.99 20.91 -1.23
CA SER A 186 -8.12 21.52 -2.55
C SER A 186 -6.77 22.09 -3.02
N ARG A 187 -6.58 22.20 -4.34
CA ARG A 187 -5.41 22.86 -4.94
C ARG A 187 -5.16 24.24 -4.32
N ASN A 188 -6.21 25.05 -4.18
CA ASN A 188 -6.09 26.42 -3.65
C ASN A 188 -5.67 26.43 -2.18
N ALA A 189 -6.16 25.48 -1.38
CA ALA A 189 -5.73 25.33 0.01
C ALA A 189 -4.23 25.00 0.09
N VAL A 190 -3.74 24.12 -0.79
CA VAL A 190 -2.31 23.77 -0.90
C VAL A 190 -1.47 25.00 -1.28
N LEU A 191 -1.82 25.68 -2.38
CA LEU A 191 -1.08 26.86 -2.85
C LEU A 191 -1.04 27.97 -1.79
N SER A 192 -2.20 28.23 -1.16
CA SER A 192 -2.30 29.23 -0.09
C SER A 192 -1.48 28.85 1.15
N LYS A 193 -1.38 27.55 1.47
CA LYS A 193 -0.54 27.10 2.59
C LYS A 193 0.95 27.20 2.23
N ALA A 194 1.35 26.75 1.05
CA ALA A 194 2.72 26.84 0.54
C ALA A 194 3.25 28.28 0.55
N LYS A 195 2.43 29.24 0.09
CA LYS A 195 2.75 30.68 0.16
C LYS A 195 2.96 31.17 1.59
N ARG A 196 2.07 30.77 2.52
CA ARG A 196 2.15 31.19 3.94
C ARG A 196 3.39 30.66 4.66
N ILE A 197 3.82 29.44 4.34
CA ILE A 197 5.04 28.84 4.92
C ILE A 197 6.30 29.16 4.10
N LYS A 198 6.19 30.05 3.10
CA LYS A 198 7.30 30.56 2.27
C LYS A 198 8.12 29.46 1.58
N LEU A 199 7.45 28.43 1.05
CA LEU A 199 8.13 27.45 0.18
C LEU A 199 8.67 28.16 -1.06
N PRO A 200 9.85 27.73 -1.58
CA PRO A 200 10.47 28.37 -2.73
C PRO A 200 9.55 28.30 -3.94
N LEU A 201 9.58 29.37 -4.75
CA LEU A 201 8.92 29.38 -6.05
C LEU A 201 9.52 28.28 -6.92
N ARG A 202 8.65 27.54 -7.61
CA ARG A 202 9.05 26.46 -8.48
C ARG A 202 9.72 27.00 -9.75
N GLU A 203 11.04 26.94 -9.79
CA GLU A 203 11.76 26.91 -11.05
C GLU A 203 11.58 25.50 -11.63
N ASN A 204 10.55 25.34 -12.46
CA ASN A 204 10.25 24.07 -13.11
C ASN A 204 11.37 23.74 -14.14
N PRO A 205 12.11 22.63 -14.01
CA PRO A 205 13.14 22.24 -14.99
C PRO A 205 12.55 21.87 -16.36
N LEU A 206 11.24 21.62 -16.44
CA LEU A 206 10.53 21.17 -17.65
C LEU A 206 10.06 22.33 -18.55
N LYS A 207 10.58 23.56 -18.36
CA LYS A 207 10.23 24.72 -19.21
C LYS A 207 10.93 24.69 -20.56
N GLN A 208 10.56 23.71 -21.37
CA GLN A 208 10.48 23.87 -22.82
C GLN A 208 9.13 23.30 -23.27
N GLY A 209 8.08 24.10 -23.12
CA GLY A 209 6.75 23.82 -23.68
C GLY A 209 5.70 23.31 -22.69
N ASP A 210 5.38 24.08 -21.65
CA ASP A 210 4.00 24.53 -21.42
C ASP A 210 3.93 25.39 -20.16
N LEU A 211 2.97 26.31 -20.21
CA LEU A 211 2.94 27.59 -19.52
C LEU A 211 3.34 27.56 -18.03
N PHE A 212 4.16 28.55 -17.68
CA PHE A 212 4.06 29.23 -16.40
C PHE A 212 2.58 29.51 -16.08
N GLU A 213 2.03 28.86 -15.05
CA GLU A 213 0.96 29.48 -14.27
C GLU A 213 1.59 30.64 -13.51
N SER A 214 1.60 31.82 -14.13
CA SER A 214 1.88 33.09 -13.46
C SER A 214 0.88 33.28 -12.33
N PHE A 215 1.39 33.55 -11.14
CA PHE A 215 0.63 33.73 -9.90
C PHE A 215 -0.19 35.04 -9.84
N GLU A 216 -0.50 35.63 -10.99
CA GLU A 216 -1.18 36.92 -11.14
C GLU A 216 -2.17 36.85 -12.31
N ASP A 217 -3.17 35.98 -12.21
CA ASP A 217 -4.47 36.23 -12.85
C ASP A 217 -5.50 35.23 -12.30
N TYR A 218 -6.79 35.55 -12.45
CA TYR A 218 -7.96 34.83 -11.92
C TYR A 218 -8.43 35.26 -10.52
N GLY A 219 -9.26 36.30 -10.58
CA GLY A 219 -10.23 36.62 -9.55
C GLY A 219 -11.20 35.48 -9.24
N PHE A 220 -11.82 35.67 -8.08
CA PHE A 220 -12.92 34.88 -7.53
C PHE A 220 -13.99 34.53 -8.58
N ASP A 221 -14.42 33.27 -8.59
CA ASP A 221 -15.84 32.94 -8.71
C ASP A 221 -16.15 31.63 -7.97
N GLU A 222 -17.14 31.71 -7.08
CA GLU A 222 -17.65 30.60 -6.27
C GLU A 222 -18.59 29.73 -7.12
N GLY A 223 -18.29 28.43 -7.24
CA GLY A 223 -19.19 27.52 -7.95
C GLY A 223 -18.84 26.04 -7.80
N GLY A 224 -19.57 25.36 -6.91
CA GLY A 224 -19.97 23.95 -7.04
C GLY A 224 -18.86 22.88 -7.05
N PHE A 225 -18.50 22.35 -5.87
CA PHE A 225 -17.72 21.12 -5.77
C PHE A 225 -18.67 19.91 -5.67
N GLN A 226 -18.84 19.14 -6.76
CA GLN A 226 -19.41 17.80 -6.69
C GLN A 226 -18.31 16.81 -6.28
N SER A 227 -18.55 16.15 -5.15
CA SER A 227 -17.67 15.12 -4.57
C SER A 227 -17.65 13.86 -5.43
N GLY A 228 -16.60 13.69 -6.24
CA GLY A 228 -16.25 12.38 -6.82
C GLY A 228 -15.55 11.52 -5.77
N SER A 229 -16.16 10.40 -5.40
CA SER A 229 -15.58 9.38 -4.53
C SER A 229 -14.43 8.65 -5.25
N PHE A 230 -13.21 8.83 -4.76
CA PHE A 230 -12.06 8.01 -5.16
C PHE A 230 -12.02 6.77 -4.27
N ASN A 231 -12.17 5.59 -4.89
CA ASN A 231 -11.96 4.31 -4.20
C ASN A 231 -10.49 4.20 -3.79
N LEU A 232 -10.22 4.19 -2.48
CA LEU A 232 -8.92 3.94 -1.84
C LEU A 232 -8.45 2.47 -1.97
N ASN A 233 -8.92 1.76 -3.00
CA ASN A 233 -8.49 0.41 -3.28
C ASN A 233 -7.17 0.51 -4.02
N GLY A 234 -6.07 0.60 -3.26
CA GLY A 234 -4.76 0.24 -3.75
C GLY A 234 -4.81 -1.20 -4.23
N THR A 235 -5.22 -1.36 -5.48
CA THR A 235 -5.16 -2.62 -6.21
C THR A 235 -3.68 -2.90 -6.43
N LEU A 236 -3.05 -3.55 -5.44
CA LEU A 236 -2.18 -4.65 -5.80
C LEU A 236 -3.13 -5.80 -6.13
N THR A 237 -3.71 -5.74 -7.34
CA THR A 237 -4.12 -6.98 -7.97
C THR A 237 -2.82 -7.76 -8.01
N VAL A 238 -2.71 -8.83 -7.23
CA VAL A 238 -1.95 -10.00 -7.65
C VAL A 238 -2.75 -10.56 -8.83
N GLY A 239 -2.79 -9.79 -9.91
CA GLY A 239 -3.46 -10.13 -11.13
C GLY A 239 -2.59 -11.17 -11.77
N LYS A 240 -3.12 -12.38 -11.88
CA LYS A 240 -2.76 -13.39 -12.87
C LYS A 240 -1.32 -13.24 -13.37
N ILE A 241 -0.37 -13.79 -12.62
CA ILE A 241 0.93 -14.13 -13.21
C ILE A 241 0.62 -15.22 -14.24
N HIS A 242 0.42 -14.83 -15.49
CA HIS A 242 0.48 -15.77 -16.61
C HIS A 242 1.95 -16.15 -16.74
N PHE A 243 2.30 -17.35 -16.30
CA PHE A 243 3.51 -18.01 -16.75
C PHE A 243 3.30 -18.33 -18.24
N GLY A 244 4.00 -17.58 -19.10
CA GLY A 244 4.32 -18.03 -20.45
C GLY A 244 5.55 -18.92 -20.43
#